data_AF-W7HYC8-F1
#
_entry.id   AF-W7HYC8-F1
#
_cell.length_a   1.000
_cell.length_b   1.000
_cell.length_c   1.000
_cell.angle_alpha   90.00
_cell.angle_beta   90.00
_cell.angle_gamma   90.00
#
_symmetry.space_group_name_H-M   'P 1'
#
loop_
_entity.id
_entity.type
_entity.pdbx_description
1 polymer ?
#
loop_
_entity_poly.entity_id
_entity_poly.type
_entity_poly.pdbx_seq_one_letter_code
_entity_poly.pdbx_strand_id
1 'polypeptide(L)'
;MASSVKPPAETKVASQPSLRHSDPAPPLDPALRETLAQELYKRYKLSRLRMAANNEAEISALKESDASFHESWNDLADHLKQSTRSQADDVPRKLQLIGYSLAKADAAAAAGKQTLDAFSEEQLEFLGEVEHDRWVAERMKSGWQAAAGRDSTAQKTPFFVPYADLEQKWKDVDKDMVRCVPEVLAKAGYRIYRVKE
;
A
#
# COMPACT_ATOMS: atom_id res chain seq x y z
N MET A 1 52.38 -0.62 30.57
CA MET A 1 51.51 0.06 29.59
C MET A 1 50.15 -0.59 29.67
N ALA A 2 49.17 0.08 30.28
CA ALA A 2 47.81 -0.43 30.42
C ALA A 2 46.96 0.17 29.30
N SER A 3 46.53 -0.66 28.36
CA SER A 3 45.63 -0.26 27.28
C SER A 3 44.19 -0.26 27.78
N SER A 4 43.64 0.92 28.03
CA SER A 4 42.20 1.12 28.27
C SER A 4 41.43 0.86 26.98
N VAL A 5 40.65 -0.21 26.94
CA VAL A 5 39.64 -0.45 25.91
C VAL A 5 38.35 0.25 26.33
N LYS A 6 37.90 1.21 25.53
CA LYS A 6 36.63 1.93 25.71
C LYS A 6 35.48 1.03 25.22
N PRO A 7 34.35 0.91 25.94
CA PRO A 7 33.23 0.11 25.47
C PRO A 7 32.54 0.75 24.25
N PRO A 8 31.87 -0.04 23.40
CA PRO A 8 31.18 0.48 22.22
C PRO A 8 29.95 1.30 22.62
N ALA A 9 29.66 2.32 21.81
CA ALA A 9 28.50 3.19 21.99
C ALA A 9 27.19 2.42 21.82
N GLU A 10 26.27 2.56 22.78
CA GLU A 10 24.91 2.04 22.69
C GLU A 10 24.18 2.69 21.52
N THR A 11 23.82 1.87 20.53
CA THR A 11 22.92 2.29 19.45
C THR A 11 21.54 2.52 20.04
N LYS A 12 21.10 3.78 20.05
CA LYS A 12 19.76 4.18 20.48
C LYS A 12 18.73 3.55 19.54
N VAL A 13 18.10 2.46 19.97
CA VAL A 13 16.94 1.88 19.29
C VAL A 13 15.86 2.95 19.26
N ALA A 14 15.43 3.34 18.06
CA ALA A 14 14.31 4.25 17.89
C ALA A 14 13.06 3.56 18.47
N SER A 15 12.50 4.13 19.54
CA SER A 15 11.27 3.64 20.16
C SER A 15 10.14 3.73 19.14
N GLN A 16 9.62 2.58 18.71
CA GLN A 16 8.38 2.52 17.95
C GLN A 16 7.24 3.10 18.81
N PRO A 17 6.38 3.96 18.25
CA PRO A 17 5.26 4.52 18.99
C PRO A 17 4.32 3.40 19.43
N SER A 18 3.99 3.37 20.72
CA SER A 18 3.05 2.41 21.31
C SER A 18 1.70 2.50 20.59
N LEU A 19 1.35 1.46 19.84
CA LEU A 19 0.06 1.32 19.17
C LEU A 19 -1.04 1.26 20.24
N ARG A 20 -1.72 2.38 20.51
CA ARG A 20 -2.98 2.35 21.24
C ARG A 20 -3.95 1.50 20.42
N HIS A 21 -4.61 0.54 21.06
CA HIS A 21 -5.71 -0.20 20.46
C HIS A 21 -6.90 0.77 20.26
N SER A 22 -6.87 1.53 19.17
CA SER A 22 -8.02 2.26 18.69
C SER A 22 -9.06 1.27 18.19
N ASP A 23 -10.34 1.58 18.39
CA ASP A 23 -11.43 0.80 17.80
C ASP A 23 -11.21 0.61 16.29
N PRO A 24 -11.51 -0.58 15.75
CA PRO A 24 -11.36 -0.82 14.32
C PRO A 24 -12.19 0.19 13.55
N ALA A 25 -11.57 0.83 12.56
CA ALA A 25 -12.27 1.79 11.71
C ALA A 25 -13.52 1.15 11.09
N PRO A 26 -14.62 1.91 10.94
CA PRO A 26 -15.81 1.40 10.28
C PRO A 26 -15.49 1.02 8.82
N PRO A 27 -16.23 0.05 8.24
CA PRO A 27 -16.07 -0.32 6.85
C PRO A 27 -16.35 0.88 5.94
N LEU A 28 -15.67 0.92 4.79
CA LEU A 28 -15.90 1.94 3.78
C LEU A 28 -17.30 1.85 3.20
N ASP A 29 -17.85 2.99 2.78
CA ASP A 29 -19.01 3.04 1.91
C ASP A 29 -18.76 2.17 0.65
N PRO A 30 -19.69 1.30 0.22
CA PRO A 30 -19.44 0.37 -0.88
C PRO A 30 -19.06 1.05 -2.21
N ALA A 31 -19.62 2.22 -2.51
CA ALA A 31 -19.29 2.96 -3.73
C ALA A 31 -17.90 3.60 -3.64
N LEU A 32 -17.55 4.14 -2.47
CA LEU A 32 -16.19 4.63 -2.19
C LEU A 32 -15.16 3.50 -2.31
N ARG A 33 -15.44 2.34 -1.71
CA ARG A 33 -14.59 1.15 -1.76
C ARG A 33 -14.31 0.73 -3.19
N GLU A 34 -15.34 0.63 -4.03
CA GLU A 34 -15.18 0.23 -5.42
C GLU A 34 -14.38 1.26 -6.23
N THR A 35 -14.60 2.55 -5.97
CA THR A 35 -13.84 3.64 -6.60
C THR A 35 -12.35 3.58 -6.22
N LEU A 36 -12.05 3.42 -4.93
CA LEU A 36 -10.67 3.21 -4.45
C LEU A 36 -10.04 2.00 -5.11
N ALA A 37 -10.73 0.85 -5.13
CA ALA A 37 -10.19 -0.37 -5.73
C ALA A 37 -9.83 -0.19 -7.21
N GLN A 38 -10.68 0.48 -7.98
CA GLN A 38 -10.41 0.73 -9.40
C GLN A 38 -9.25 1.71 -9.62
N GLU A 39 -9.16 2.79 -8.82
CA GLU A 39 -8.08 3.77 -8.94
C GLU A 39 -6.73 3.21 -8.48
N LEU A 40 -6.73 2.42 -7.40
CA LEU A 40 -5.57 1.63 -6.97
C LEU A 40 -5.11 0.73 -8.12
N TYR A 41 -6.02 -0.05 -8.72
CA TYR A 41 -5.68 -0.92 -9.84
C TYR A 41 -5.06 -0.15 -11.03
N LYS A 42 -5.62 1.02 -11.37
CA LYS A 42 -5.04 1.89 -12.41
C LYS A 42 -3.61 2.31 -12.05
N ARG A 43 -3.36 2.69 -10.78
CA ARG A 43 -2.02 3.08 -10.30
C ARG A 43 -1.01 1.94 -10.36
N TYR A 44 -1.43 0.73 -10.00
CA TYR A 44 -0.64 -0.48 -10.15
C TYR A 44 -0.22 -0.68 -11.60
N LYS A 45 -1.17 -0.64 -12.56
CA LYS A 45 -0.84 -0.81 -13.98
C LYS A 45 0.15 0.23 -14.48
N LEU A 46 -0.02 1.50 -14.10
CA LEU A 46 0.90 2.57 -14.48
C LEU A 46 2.31 2.31 -13.94
N SER A 47 2.43 1.83 -12.70
CA SER A 47 3.75 1.48 -12.13
C SER A 47 4.38 0.31 -12.89
N ARG A 48 3.61 -0.72 -13.23
CA ARG A 48 4.08 -1.86 -14.02
C ARG A 48 4.49 -1.50 -15.45
N LEU A 49 3.78 -0.59 -16.10
CA LEU A 49 4.17 -0.03 -17.40
C LEU A 49 5.50 0.72 -17.33
N ARG A 50 5.70 1.54 -16.28
CA ARG A 50 6.99 2.21 -16.04
C ARG A 50 8.12 1.21 -15.83
N MET A 51 7.88 0.13 -15.10
CA MET A 51 8.88 -0.94 -14.90
C MET A 51 9.22 -1.67 -16.20
N ALA A 52 8.26 -1.85 -17.09
CA ALA A 52 8.48 -2.36 -18.45
C ALA A 52 9.13 -1.32 -19.39
N ALA A 53 9.58 -0.17 -18.85
CA ALA A 53 10.15 0.96 -19.59
C ALA A 53 9.28 1.45 -20.76
N ASN A 54 7.97 1.17 -20.72
CA ASN A 54 7.05 1.34 -21.84
C ASN A 54 7.54 0.67 -23.15
N ASN A 55 8.37 -0.37 -23.07
CA ASN A 55 8.87 -1.13 -24.20
C ASN A 55 7.82 -2.18 -24.63
N GLU A 56 7.49 -2.22 -25.93
CA GLU A 56 6.42 -3.08 -26.45
C GLU A 56 6.68 -4.58 -26.20
N ALA A 57 7.92 -5.04 -26.33
CA ALA A 57 8.28 -6.44 -26.07
C ALA A 57 8.13 -6.79 -24.59
N GLU A 58 8.58 -5.91 -23.69
CA GLU A 58 8.43 -6.08 -22.23
C GLU A 58 6.96 -6.00 -21.79
N ILE A 59 6.17 -5.10 -22.40
CA ILE A 59 4.72 -5.01 -22.16
C ILE A 59 4.02 -6.28 -22.64
N SER A 60 4.40 -6.84 -23.79
CA SER A 60 3.84 -8.10 -24.28
C SER A 60 4.15 -9.25 -23.32
N ALA A 61 5.41 -9.38 -22.90
CA ALA A 61 5.84 -10.39 -21.92
C ALA A 61 5.10 -10.24 -20.58
N LEU A 62 4.88 -9.00 -20.13
CA LEU A 62 4.09 -8.69 -18.93
C LEU A 62 2.64 -9.18 -19.06
N LYS A 63 1.99 -8.93 -20.21
CA LYS A 63 0.61 -9.35 -20.45
C LYS A 63 0.46 -10.87 -20.50
N GLU A 64 1.46 -11.58 -21.00
CA GLU A 64 1.46 -13.04 -21.10
C GLU A 64 1.70 -13.72 -19.74
N SER A 65 2.59 -13.17 -18.92
CA SER A 65 3.06 -13.81 -17.67
C SER A 65 2.36 -13.33 -16.41
N ASP A 66 1.66 -12.19 -16.45
CA ASP A 66 1.06 -11.58 -15.28
C ASP A 66 -0.45 -11.40 -15.41
N ALA A 67 -1.21 -12.39 -14.93
CA ALA A 67 -2.66 -12.32 -14.82
C ALA A 67 -3.19 -11.10 -14.03
N SER A 68 -2.34 -10.44 -13.23
CA SER A 68 -2.71 -9.21 -12.51
C SER A 68 -2.60 -7.96 -13.38
N PHE A 69 -2.02 -8.05 -14.58
CA PHE A 69 -1.88 -6.96 -15.53
C PHE A 69 -2.87 -7.14 -16.70
N HIS A 70 -4.11 -6.68 -16.50
CA HIS A 70 -5.18 -6.75 -17.49
C HIS A 70 -5.61 -5.37 -18.00
N GLU A 71 -6.02 -5.25 -19.26
CA GLU A 71 -6.38 -3.95 -19.87
C GLU A 71 -7.55 -3.29 -19.14
N SER A 72 -8.62 -4.04 -18.90
CA SER A 72 -9.84 -3.58 -18.24
C SER A 72 -9.97 -4.11 -16.82
N TRP A 73 -10.51 -3.28 -15.91
CA TRP A 73 -10.96 -3.72 -14.59
C TRP A 73 -12.04 -4.80 -14.69
N ASN A 74 -12.96 -4.69 -15.65
CA ASN A 74 -14.10 -5.61 -15.76
C ASN A 74 -13.68 -7.03 -16.12
N ASP A 75 -12.60 -7.17 -16.86
CA ASP A 75 -12.09 -8.46 -17.34
C ASP A 75 -11.04 -9.07 -16.38
N LEU A 76 -10.63 -8.31 -15.36
CA LEU A 76 -9.72 -8.81 -14.33
C LEU A 76 -10.38 -9.97 -13.57
N ALA A 77 -9.61 -11.03 -13.30
CA ALA A 77 -10.10 -12.18 -12.54
C ALA A 77 -10.64 -11.75 -11.16
N ASP A 78 -11.74 -12.36 -10.70
CA ASP A 78 -12.45 -11.89 -9.51
C ASP A 78 -11.61 -11.90 -8.23
N HIS A 79 -10.72 -12.89 -8.08
CA HIS A 79 -9.81 -12.93 -6.94
C HIS A 79 -8.79 -11.78 -6.95
N LEU A 80 -8.43 -11.26 -8.13
CA LEU A 80 -7.53 -10.11 -8.26
C LEU A 80 -8.27 -8.79 -8.06
N LYS A 81 -9.51 -8.68 -8.54
CA LYS A 81 -10.41 -7.56 -8.14
C LYS A 81 -10.58 -7.53 -6.63
N GLN A 82 -10.81 -8.70 -6.01
CA GLN A 82 -10.95 -8.83 -4.58
C GLN A 82 -9.65 -8.45 -3.83
N SER A 83 -8.48 -8.78 -4.36
CA SER A 83 -7.19 -8.33 -3.80
C SER A 83 -7.10 -6.80 -3.71
N THR A 84 -7.43 -6.09 -4.78
CA THR A 84 -7.41 -4.62 -4.77
C THR A 84 -8.52 -4.00 -3.93
N ARG A 85 -9.68 -4.67 -3.82
CA ARG A 85 -10.73 -4.27 -2.89
C ARG A 85 -10.31 -4.45 -1.44
N SER A 86 -9.62 -5.55 -1.09
CA SER A 86 -9.06 -5.75 0.24
C SER A 86 -8.02 -4.68 0.59
N GLN A 87 -7.25 -4.21 -0.40
CA GLN A 87 -6.36 -3.06 -0.21
C GLN A 87 -7.14 -1.77 0.08
N ALA A 88 -8.24 -1.51 -0.64
CA ALA A 88 -9.12 -0.38 -0.37
C ALA A 88 -9.73 -0.47 1.03
N ASP A 89 -10.21 -1.65 1.43
CA ASP A 89 -10.77 -1.93 2.76
C ASP A 89 -9.78 -1.66 3.90
N ASP A 90 -8.47 -1.75 3.61
CA ASP A 90 -7.40 -1.53 4.58
C ASP A 90 -6.96 -0.05 4.70
N VAL A 91 -7.44 0.84 3.81
CA VAL A 91 -7.12 2.28 3.85
C VAL A 91 -7.43 2.92 5.21
N PRO A 92 -8.59 2.71 5.85
CA PRO A 92 -8.87 3.30 7.16
C PRO A 92 -7.85 2.88 8.24
N ARG A 93 -7.46 1.60 8.27
CA ARG A 93 -6.45 1.09 9.21
C ARG A 93 -5.09 1.75 8.96
N LYS A 94 -4.67 1.85 7.69
CA LYS A 94 -3.43 2.55 7.32
C LYS A 94 -3.41 4.01 7.78
N LEU A 95 -4.52 4.73 7.62
CA LEU A 95 -4.65 6.11 8.11
C LEU A 95 -4.54 6.18 9.64
N GLN A 96 -5.17 5.26 10.38
CA GLN A 96 -5.06 5.21 11.84
C GLN A 96 -3.62 5.01 12.31
N LEU A 97 -2.84 4.16 11.63
CA LEU A 97 -1.43 3.92 11.98
C LEU A 97 -0.56 5.19 11.92
N ILE A 98 -0.92 6.15 11.07
CA ILE A 98 -0.21 7.44 10.96
C ILE A 98 -0.93 8.58 11.68
N GLY A 99 -1.96 8.29 12.49
CA GLY A 99 -2.67 9.29 13.31
C GLY A 99 -3.77 10.06 12.57
N TYR A 100 -4.32 9.49 11.51
CA TYR A 100 -5.35 10.09 10.68
C TYR A 100 -6.61 9.22 10.57
N SER A 101 -7.71 9.85 10.15
CA SER A 101 -8.98 9.21 9.84
C SER A 101 -9.55 9.83 8.58
N LEU A 102 -10.39 9.11 7.83
CA LEU A 102 -11.16 9.71 6.75
C LEU A 102 -12.57 10.07 7.20
N ALA A 103 -13.15 11.11 6.63
CA ALA A 103 -14.57 11.45 6.76
C ALA A 103 -15.07 12.14 5.49
N LYS A 104 -16.40 12.18 5.30
CA LYS A 104 -17.00 12.98 4.23
C LYS A 104 -16.61 14.44 4.38
N ALA A 105 -16.35 15.08 3.25
CA ALA A 105 -15.99 16.49 3.18
C ALA A 105 -17.26 17.34 3.36
N ASP A 106 -17.63 17.61 4.61
CA ASP A 106 -18.68 18.58 4.95
C ASP A 106 -18.13 19.70 5.84
N ALA A 107 -18.91 20.78 5.99
CA ALA A 107 -18.50 21.96 6.74
C ALA A 107 -18.19 21.64 8.22
N ALA A 108 -18.86 20.64 8.82
CA ALA A 108 -18.64 20.24 10.19
C ALA A 108 -17.35 19.42 10.36
N ALA A 109 -17.04 18.54 9.39
CA ALA A 109 -15.81 17.78 9.36
C ALA A 109 -14.57 18.67 9.16
N ALA A 110 -14.71 19.75 8.38
CA ALA A 110 -13.63 20.71 8.13
C ALA A 110 -13.34 21.68 9.28
N ALA A 111 -14.29 21.92 10.19
CA ALA A 111 -14.17 22.94 11.23
C ALA A 111 -13.02 22.65 12.20
N GLY A 112 -11.90 23.37 12.04
CA GLY A 112 -10.76 23.36 12.97
C GLY A 112 -9.93 22.07 12.99
N LYS A 113 -10.04 21.22 11.96
CA LYS A 113 -9.22 20.00 11.81
C LYS A 113 -8.16 20.19 10.73
N GLN A 114 -6.93 19.75 11.00
CA GLN A 114 -5.87 19.69 10.00
C GLN A 114 -6.17 18.57 9.00
N THR A 115 -6.19 18.90 7.71
CA THR A 115 -6.33 17.94 6.62
C THR A 115 -4.96 17.46 6.13
N LEU A 116 -4.95 16.28 5.52
CA LEU A 116 -3.77 15.73 4.83
C LEU A 116 -4.10 15.54 3.35
N ASP A 117 -3.48 16.34 2.49
CA ASP A 117 -3.70 16.29 1.04
C ASP A 117 -2.68 15.41 0.31
N ALA A 118 -1.55 15.08 0.95
CA ALA A 118 -0.55 14.15 0.46
C ALA A 118 0.22 13.54 1.64
N PHE A 119 0.70 12.31 1.48
CA PHE A 119 1.60 11.67 2.44
C PHE A 119 3.03 12.20 2.28
N SER A 120 3.76 12.34 3.38
CA SER A 120 5.21 12.58 3.34
C SER A 120 5.96 11.34 2.83
N GLU A 121 7.21 11.49 2.40
CA GLU A 121 8.02 10.32 1.97
C GLU A 121 8.23 9.30 3.11
N GLU A 122 8.37 9.77 4.36
CA GLU A 122 8.44 8.88 5.53
C GLU A 122 7.14 8.09 5.72
N GLN A 123 5.98 8.75 5.60
CA GLN A 123 4.68 8.09 5.66
C GLN A 123 4.51 7.10 4.49
N LEU A 124 4.95 7.47 3.29
CA LEU A 124 4.87 6.58 2.13
C LEU A 124 5.73 5.33 2.31
N GLU A 125 6.95 5.46 2.82
CA GLU A 125 7.83 4.32 3.07
C GLU A 125 7.20 3.37 4.10
N PHE A 126 6.70 3.91 5.22
CA PHE A 126 6.02 3.13 6.25
C PHE A 126 4.73 2.48 5.74
N LEU A 127 3.88 3.23 5.02
CA LEU A 127 2.63 2.69 4.48
C LEU A 127 2.86 1.70 3.33
N GLY A 128 3.96 1.82 2.59
CA GLY A 128 4.40 0.85 1.60
C GLY A 128 4.78 -0.48 2.24
N GLU A 129 5.56 -0.46 3.33
CA GLU A 129 5.87 -1.65 4.13
C GLU A 129 4.60 -2.32 4.67
N VAL A 130 3.68 -1.53 5.23
CA VAL A 130 2.40 -2.03 5.74
C VAL A 130 1.54 -2.63 4.63
N GLU A 131 1.58 -2.09 3.41
CA GLU A 131 0.87 -2.65 2.25
C GLU A 131 1.50 -3.97 1.79
N HIS A 132 2.82 -4.05 1.76
CA HIS A 132 3.54 -5.27 1.41
C HIS A 132 3.21 -6.40 2.39
N ASP A 133 3.26 -6.15 3.70
CA ASP A 133 2.92 -7.13 4.72
C ASP A 133 1.47 -7.63 4.57
N ARG A 134 0.53 -6.71 4.30
CA ARG A 134 -0.87 -7.05 4.03
C ARG A 134 -0.99 -7.94 2.78
N TRP A 135 -0.29 -7.60 1.70
CA TRP A 135 -0.29 -8.35 0.46
C TRP A 135 0.34 -9.75 0.65
N VAL A 136 1.47 -9.86 1.35
CA VAL A 136 2.11 -11.15 1.68
C VAL A 136 1.14 -12.05 2.45
N ALA A 137 0.52 -11.52 3.51
CA ALA A 137 -0.44 -12.26 4.33
C ALA A 137 -1.64 -12.76 3.51
N GLU A 138 -2.19 -11.92 2.63
CA GLU A 138 -3.28 -12.30 1.72
C GLU A 138 -2.87 -13.44 0.77
N ARG A 139 -1.67 -13.33 0.17
CA ARG A 139 -1.17 -14.31 -0.80
C ARG A 139 -0.87 -15.65 -0.15
N MET A 140 -0.22 -15.65 1.02
CA MET A 140 0.01 -16.86 1.81
C MET A 140 -1.32 -17.54 2.18
N LYS A 141 -2.31 -16.78 2.64
CA LYS A 141 -3.65 -17.31 2.95
C LYS A 141 -4.36 -17.89 1.72
N SER A 142 -4.07 -17.36 0.53
CA SER A 142 -4.64 -17.79 -0.74
C SER A 142 -3.85 -18.90 -1.43
N GLY A 143 -2.83 -19.48 -0.76
CA GLY A 143 -2.07 -20.63 -1.26
C GLY A 143 -0.95 -20.29 -2.27
N TRP A 144 -0.57 -19.01 -2.38
CA TRP A 144 0.55 -18.61 -3.25
C TRP A 144 1.87 -19.21 -2.75
N GLN A 145 2.78 -19.45 -3.69
CA GLN A 145 4.05 -20.12 -3.43
C GLN A 145 5.24 -19.18 -3.66
N ALA A 146 6.27 -19.33 -2.82
CA ALA A 146 7.56 -18.69 -3.07
C ALA A 146 8.22 -19.27 -4.33
N ALA A 147 8.77 -18.41 -5.19
CA ALA A 147 9.49 -18.80 -6.39
C ALA A 147 10.56 -17.76 -6.75
N ALA A 148 11.53 -18.10 -7.59
CA ALA A 148 12.56 -17.15 -8.03
C ALA A 148 12.03 -16.04 -8.96
N GLY A 149 10.93 -16.32 -9.66
CA GLY A 149 10.27 -15.40 -10.57
C GLY A 149 8.81 -15.19 -10.21
N ARG A 150 8.27 -14.06 -10.65
CA ARG A 150 6.84 -13.77 -10.54
C ARG A 150 6.10 -14.46 -11.68
N ASP A 151 5.08 -15.24 -11.33
CA ASP A 151 4.13 -15.83 -12.26
C ASP A 151 2.76 -15.81 -11.59
N SER A 152 1.97 -14.79 -11.92
CA SER A 152 0.67 -14.59 -11.29
C SER A 152 -0.35 -15.63 -11.73
N THR A 153 -0.16 -16.25 -12.90
CA THR A 153 -1.03 -17.31 -13.43
C THR A 153 -0.85 -18.60 -12.64
N ALA A 154 0.40 -18.92 -12.26
CA ALA A 154 0.73 -20.07 -11.41
C ALA A 154 0.72 -19.77 -9.90
N GLN A 155 0.25 -18.58 -9.48
CA GLN A 155 0.25 -18.13 -8.08
C GLN A 155 1.63 -18.20 -7.40
N LYS A 156 2.68 -17.82 -8.13
CA LYS A 156 4.07 -17.84 -7.69
C LYS A 156 4.64 -16.43 -7.57
N THR A 157 5.43 -16.20 -6.55
CA THR A 157 6.03 -14.88 -6.31
C THR A 157 7.38 -14.95 -5.59
N PRO A 158 8.34 -14.07 -5.95
CA PRO A 158 9.60 -13.92 -5.21
C PRO A 158 9.48 -12.97 -4.02
N PHE A 159 8.34 -12.33 -3.82
CA PHE A 159 8.20 -11.23 -2.85
C PHE A 159 7.84 -11.70 -1.43
N PHE A 160 7.96 -13.00 -1.12
CA PHE A 160 7.83 -13.51 0.25
C PHE A 160 9.13 -13.29 1.03
N VAL A 161 9.51 -12.02 1.11
CA VAL A 161 10.70 -11.50 1.79
C VAL A 161 10.30 -10.26 2.59
N PRO A 162 11.06 -9.88 3.63
CA PRO A 162 10.85 -8.60 4.32
C PRO A 162 10.85 -7.42 3.35
N TYR A 163 10.03 -6.41 3.61
CA TYR A 163 9.95 -5.22 2.76
C TYR A 163 11.33 -4.57 2.56
N ALA A 164 12.16 -4.53 3.62
CA ALA A 164 13.52 -4.01 3.57
C ALA A 164 14.40 -4.66 2.48
N ASP A 165 14.18 -5.94 2.18
CA ASP A 165 14.96 -6.74 1.22
C ASP A 165 14.42 -6.65 -0.21
N LEU A 166 13.29 -5.99 -0.44
CA LEU A 166 12.77 -5.76 -1.79
C LEU A 166 13.67 -4.81 -2.59
N GLU A 167 13.80 -5.09 -3.88
CA GLU A 167 14.35 -4.12 -4.84
C GLU A 167 13.52 -2.84 -4.84
N GLN A 168 14.17 -1.69 -5.01
CA GLN A 168 13.52 -0.37 -4.94
C GLN A 168 12.31 -0.25 -5.87
N LYS A 169 12.38 -0.81 -7.08
CA LYS A 169 11.28 -0.76 -8.06
C LYS A 169 10.00 -1.43 -7.55
N TRP A 170 10.10 -2.44 -6.68
CA TRP A 170 8.93 -3.12 -6.10
C TRP A 170 8.40 -2.35 -4.89
N LYS A 171 9.28 -1.80 -4.05
CA LYS A 171 8.90 -0.83 -3.01
C LYS A 171 8.13 0.35 -3.60
N ASP A 172 8.57 0.84 -4.74
CA ASP A 172 7.92 1.95 -5.45
C ASP A 172 6.52 1.59 -5.94
N VAL A 173 6.25 0.32 -6.28
CA VAL A 173 4.89 -0.15 -6.59
C VAL A 173 4.00 -0.01 -5.36
N ASP A 174 4.42 -0.52 -4.20
CA ASP A 174 3.62 -0.43 -2.96
C ASP A 174 3.39 1.02 -2.55
N LYS A 175 4.43 1.87 -2.65
CA LYS A 175 4.35 3.31 -2.41
C LYS A 175 3.41 4.02 -3.37
N ASP A 176 3.46 3.73 -4.66
CA ASP A 176 2.59 4.34 -5.67
C ASP A 176 1.11 4.03 -5.42
N MET A 177 0.82 2.83 -4.92
CA MET A 177 -0.52 2.41 -4.59
C MET A 177 -1.08 3.19 -3.39
N VAL A 178 -0.30 3.38 -2.34
CA VAL A 178 -0.76 4.19 -1.20
C VAL A 178 -0.79 5.69 -1.53
N ARG A 179 0.16 6.18 -2.33
CA ARG A 179 0.31 7.61 -2.68
C ARG A 179 -0.94 8.24 -3.31
N CYS A 180 -1.72 7.48 -4.07
CA CYS A 180 -2.93 8.02 -4.73
C CYS A 180 -4.12 8.18 -3.78
N VAL A 181 -4.11 7.57 -2.59
CA VAL A 181 -5.27 7.51 -1.69
C VAL A 181 -5.83 8.92 -1.35
N PRO A 182 -5.03 9.92 -0.94
CA PRO A 182 -5.56 11.25 -0.63
C PRO A 182 -6.29 11.90 -1.82
N GLU A 183 -5.73 11.77 -3.02
CA GLU A 183 -6.31 12.29 -4.26
C GLU A 183 -7.65 11.62 -4.60
N VAL A 184 -7.71 10.29 -4.49
CA VAL A 184 -8.92 9.51 -4.80
C VAL A 184 -10.03 9.81 -3.80
N LEU A 185 -9.69 9.88 -2.50
CA LEU A 185 -10.64 10.26 -1.45
C LEU A 185 -11.20 11.67 -1.70
N ALA A 186 -10.35 12.65 -2.02
CA ALA A 186 -10.78 14.01 -2.33
C ALA A 186 -11.77 14.06 -3.50
N LYS A 187 -11.49 13.33 -4.58
CA LYS A 187 -12.40 13.23 -5.74
C LYS A 187 -13.74 12.55 -5.41
N ALA A 188 -13.74 11.63 -4.46
CA ALA A 188 -14.94 10.95 -3.97
C ALA A 188 -15.71 11.76 -2.91
N GLY A 189 -15.31 12.98 -2.59
CA GLY A 189 -15.96 13.83 -1.58
C GLY A 189 -15.59 13.46 -0.14
N TYR A 190 -14.43 12.84 0.07
CA TYR A 190 -13.86 12.52 1.38
C TYR A 190 -12.58 13.31 1.61
N ARG A 191 -12.21 13.50 2.88
CA ARG A 191 -10.93 14.09 3.27
C ARG A 191 -10.31 13.28 4.39
N ILE A 192 -8.98 13.38 4.49
CA ILE A 192 -8.19 12.79 5.56
C ILE A 192 -7.98 13.87 6.63
N TYR A 193 -8.32 13.56 7.87
CA TYR A 193 -8.24 14.46 9.02
C TYR A 193 -7.33 13.88 10.10
N ARG A 194 -6.50 14.73 10.71
CA ARG A 194 -5.72 14.34 11.89
C ARG A 194 -6.67 13.97 13.04
N VAL A 195 -6.43 12.81 13.65
CA VAL A 195 -7.12 12.43 14.89
C VAL A 195 -6.50 13.25 16.02
N LYS A 196 -7.31 14.00 16.78
CA LYS A 196 -6.84 14.68 17.97
C LYS A 196 -6.57 13.63 19.05
N GLU A 197 -5.42 13.75 19.73
CA GLU A 197 -5.10 12.98 20.93
C GLU A 197 -6.07 13.28 22.09
#